data_AF-A0A8T5AUQ3-F1
#
_entry.id   AF-A0A8T5AUQ3-F1
#
_cell.length_a   1.000
_cell.length_b   1.000
_cell.length_c   1.000
_cell.angle_alpha   90.00
_cell.angle_beta   90.00
_cell.angle_gamma   90.00
#
_symmetry.space_group_name_H-M   'P 1'
#
loop_
_entity.id
_entity.type
_entity.pdbx_description
1 polymer ?
#
loop_
_entity_poly.entity_id
_entity_poly.type
_entity_poly.pdbx_seq_one_letter_code
_entity_poly.pdbx_strand_id
1 'polypeptide(L)'
;MSLERRGSDSKKASKLLLAIVLTSLLILAFAYVPQASSRPNTTIKIDGDAKDWAGIDPILKDIQGDEEGDYDLLECYVTNDGSNLYFMIQVYGTVISTVWDMEEENGPSPPYAVGLDTDQDPNTGVRGENPQLDIGVDYLMGGPLHTNDGLDNYFFVVFKVSKVNGEPKFEFVGFFPSAFSNSVVEFSCPLSAIGNPDAIDMVFAGKPLGTDFAPDQTDGANDYVTYEVYVPAPPGRPPPYVGGELYSTDKLAVLAPYIALIGLASTVAMAIKKRRR
;
A
#
# COMPACT_ATOMS: atom_id res chain seq x y z
N MET A 1 -51.09 23.88 -36.16
CA MET A 1 -49.79 23.26 -36.54
C MET A 1 -48.67 23.84 -35.65
N SER A 2 -48.64 23.54 -34.34
CA SER A 2 -47.57 24.04 -33.43
C SER A 2 -47.45 23.30 -32.07
N LEU A 3 -48.09 22.14 -31.89
CA LEU A 3 -48.08 21.44 -30.58
C LEU A 3 -47.05 20.29 -30.49
N GLU A 4 -46.41 19.90 -31.59
CA GLU A 4 -45.58 18.70 -31.62
C GLU A 4 -44.12 18.90 -31.17
N ARG A 5 -43.61 20.15 -31.11
CA ARG A 5 -42.18 20.38 -30.76
C ARG A 5 -41.86 20.26 -29.26
N ARG A 6 -42.84 20.25 -28.36
CA ARG A 6 -42.59 20.31 -26.89
C ARG A 6 -42.11 18.99 -26.26
N GLY A 7 -42.28 17.85 -26.93
CA GLY A 7 -41.92 16.53 -26.37
C GLY A 7 -40.44 16.15 -26.46
N SER A 8 -39.68 16.74 -27.38
CA SER A 8 -38.28 16.36 -27.66
C SER A 8 -37.31 16.86 -26.58
N ASP A 9 -37.51 18.09 -26.10
CA ASP A 9 -36.57 18.73 -25.17
C ASP A 9 -36.61 18.14 -23.75
N SER A 10 -37.77 17.61 -23.34
CA SER A 10 -37.90 16.93 -22.04
C SER A 10 -37.10 15.62 -21.97
N LYS A 11 -37.00 14.89 -23.08
CA LYS A 11 -36.26 13.63 -23.13
C LYS A 11 -34.75 13.87 -23.10
N LYS A 12 -34.26 14.97 -23.69
CA LYS A 12 -32.85 15.36 -23.67
C LYS A 12 -32.38 15.75 -22.26
N ALA A 13 -33.18 16.55 -21.54
CA ALA A 13 -32.85 16.96 -20.17
C ALA A 13 -32.78 15.78 -19.18
N SER A 14 -33.67 14.79 -19.33
CA SER A 14 -33.65 13.58 -18.49
C SER A 14 -32.42 12.70 -18.73
N LYS A 15 -31.96 12.59 -19.98
CA LYS A 15 -30.76 11.81 -20.32
C LYS A 15 -29.48 12.46 -19.79
N LEU A 16 -29.40 13.80 -19.83
CA LEU A 16 -28.26 14.55 -19.32
C LEU A 16 -28.12 14.42 -17.80
N LEU A 17 -29.23 14.53 -17.05
CA LEU A 17 -29.23 14.38 -15.59
C LEU A 17 -28.79 12.97 -15.17
N LEU A 18 -29.29 11.93 -15.86
CA LEU A 18 -28.93 10.53 -15.59
C LEU A 18 -27.44 10.28 -15.87
N ALA A 19 -26.90 10.83 -16.95
CA ALA A 19 -25.49 10.72 -17.28
C ALA A 19 -24.60 11.34 -16.19
N ILE A 20 -24.92 12.55 -15.72
CA ILE A 20 -24.16 13.24 -14.67
C ILE A 20 -24.15 12.41 -13.37
N VAL A 21 -25.29 11.87 -12.95
CA VAL A 21 -25.38 11.05 -11.72
C VAL A 21 -24.56 9.77 -11.83
N LEU A 22 -24.61 9.09 -12.98
CA LEU A 22 -23.80 7.90 -13.24
C LEU A 22 -22.30 8.21 -13.23
N THR A 23 -21.89 9.32 -13.85
CA THR A 23 -20.47 9.74 -13.87
C THR A 23 -19.98 10.12 -12.48
N SER A 24 -20.78 10.84 -11.68
CA SER A 24 -20.41 11.16 -10.28
C SER A 24 -20.30 9.91 -9.41
N LEU A 25 -21.21 8.94 -9.56
CA LEU A 25 -21.15 7.65 -8.85
C LEU A 25 -19.93 6.83 -9.26
N LEU A 26 -19.56 6.86 -10.54
CA LEU A 26 -18.37 6.20 -11.05
C LEU A 26 -17.09 6.81 -10.43
N ILE A 27 -16.98 8.15 -10.43
CA ILE A 27 -15.84 8.87 -9.81
C ILE A 27 -15.76 8.56 -8.31
N LEU A 28 -16.89 8.47 -7.60
CA LEU A 28 -16.91 8.09 -6.17
C LEU A 28 -16.43 6.66 -5.92
N ALA A 29 -16.74 5.72 -6.83
CA ALA A 29 -16.29 4.34 -6.70
C ALA A 29 -14.77 4.20 -6.91
N PHE A 30 -14.15 5.07 -7.71
CA PHE A 30 -12.71 5.08 -7.94
C PHE A 30 -11.90 5.86 -6.88
N ALA A 31 -12.53 6.75 -6.10
CA ALA A 31 -11.83 7.53 -5.07
C ALA A 31 -11.70 6.81 -3.72
N TYR A 32 -12.28 5.61 -3.57
CA TYR A 32 -12.13 4.81 -2.36
C TYR A 32 -10.86 3.95 -2.46
N VAL A 33 -9.73 4.55 -2.13
CA VAL A 33 -8.52 3.78 -1.80
C VAL A 33 -8.71 3.32 -0.36
N PRO A 34 -8.83 2.00 -0.08
CA PRO A 34 -8.88 1.52 1.28
C PRO A 34 -7.61 1.97 2.00
N GLN A 35 -7.75 2.90 2.94
CA GLN A 35 -6.64 3.27 3.80
C GLN A 35 -6.36 2.08 4.71
N ALA A 36 -5.14 1.53 4.60
CA ALA A 36 -4.72 0.41 5.42
C ALA A 36 -4.83 0.76 6.91
N SER A 37 -5.49 -0.09 7.69
CA SER A 37 -5.63 0.09 9.13
C SER A 37 -4.40 -0.49 9.84
N SER A 38 -3.40 0.33 10.12
CA SER A 38 -2.33 -0.06 11.03
C SER A 38 -2.82 -0.03 12.48
N ARG A 39 -2.21 -0.85 13.36
CA ARG A 39 -2.35 -0.70 14.82
C ARG A 39 -1.12 0.01 15.36
N PRO A 40 -1.11 1.36 15.37
CA PRO A 40 0.05 2.11 15.83
C PRO A 40 0.42 1.75 17.26
N ASN A 41 1.71 1.86 17.60
CA ASN A 41 2.24 1.54 18.93
C ASN A 41 2.18 0.04 19.28
N THR A 42 2.34 -0.84 18.28
CA THR A 42 2.40 -2.29 18.47
C THR A 42 3.83 -2.78 18.26
N THR A 43 4.43 -3.37 19.31
CA THR A 43 5.73 -4.05 19.22
C THR A 43 5.50 -5.50 18.82
N ILE A 44 6.13 -5.93 17.73
CA ILE A 44 6.12 -7.32 17.26
C ILE A 44 7.43 -7.99 17.71
N LYS A 45 7.33 -9.24 18.17
CA LYS A 45 8.50 -10.07 18.40
C LYS A 45 8.82 -10.81 17.09
N ILE A 46 10.04 -10.67 16.60
CA ILE A 46 10.47 -11.33 15.36
C ILE A 46 10.88 -12.77 15.71
N ASP A 47 9.92 -13.69 15.60
CA ASP A 47 10.15 -15.13 15.85
C ASP A 47 9.42 -16.07 14.87
N GLY A 48 8.71 -15.52 13.89
CA GLY A 48 7.97 -16.27 12.88
C GLY A 48 6.60 -16.77 13.35
N ASP A 49 6.12 -16.35 14.53
CA ASP A 49 4.77 -16.67 15.01
C ASP A 49 3.77 -15.55 14.67
N ALA A 50 2.95 -15.79 13.64
CA ALA A 50 1.92 -14.87 13.20
C ALA A 50 0.88 -14.45 14.28
N LYS A 51 0.87 -15.09 15.46
CA LYS A 51 0.00 -14.68 16.57
C LYS A 51 0.28 -13.27 17.08
N ASP A 52 1.51 -12.77 16.95
CA ASP A 52 1.83 -11.40 17.37
C ASP A 52 1.16 -10.33 16.50
N TRP A 53 0.69 -10.73 15.32
CA TRP A 53 -0.05 -9.89 14.38
C TRP A 53 -1.56 -9.88 14.62
N ALA A 54 -2.04 -10.56 15.67
CA ALA A 54 -3.47 -10.72 15.92
C ALA A 54 -4.23 -9.38 15.99
N GLY A 55 -5.07 -9.17 14.97
CA GLY A 55 -5.96 -8.01 14.83
C GLY A 55 -5.31 -6.80 14.14
N ILE A 56 -4.08 -6.91 13.67
CA ILE A 56 -3.56 -6.04 12.62
C ILE A 56 -4.16 -6.56 11.32
N ASP A 57 -4.86 -5.70 10.58
CA ASP A 57 -5.35 -6.08 9.26
C ASP A 57 -4.18 -6.03 8.26
N PRO A 58 -4.17 -6.91 7.23
CA PRO A 58 -3.16 -6.82 6.19
C PRO A 58 -3.23 -5.45 5.52
N ILE A 59 -2.07 -4.84 5.28
CA ILE A 59 -1.97 -3.63 4.47
C ILE A 59 -2.33 -3.93 3.02
N LEU A 60 -2.10 -5.17 2.59
CA LEU A 60 -2.36 -5.62 1.26
C LEU A 60 -2.69 -7.12 1.22
N LYS A 61 -3.60 -7.50 0.31
CA LYS A 61 -3.91 -8.89 -0.02
C LYS A 61 -3.67 -9.09 -1.51
N ASP A 62 -3.11 -10.23 -1.85
CA ASP A 62 -2.76 -10.58 -3.22
C ASP A 62 -3.63 -11.70 -3.80
N ILE A 63 -3.51 -11.93 -5.10
CA ILE A 63 -4.27 -12.96 -5.80
C ILE A 63 -3.53 -14.29 -5.77
N GLN A 64 -3.94 -15.18 -4.85
CA GLN A 64 -3.41 -16.54 -4.82
C GLN A 64 -3.38 -17.23 -6.20
N GLY A 65 -2.20 -17.76 -6.55
CA GLY A 65 -1.97 -18.65 -7.70
C GLY A 65 -1.62 -17.95 -9.02
N ASP A 66 -1.27 -16.67 -8.98
CA ASP A 66 -0.62 -15.96 -10.09
C ASP A 66 0.90 -16.19 -10.14
N GLU A 67 1.50 -16.75 -9.10
CA GLU A 67 2.89 -17.20 -9.04
C GLU A 67 3.05 -18.65 -8.51
N GLU A 68 4.26 -19.21 -8.61
CA GLU A 68 4.70 -20.42 -7.93
C GLU A 68 4.60 -20.28 -6.41
N GLY A 69 4.12 -21.33 -5.74
CA GLY A 69 3.61 -21.23 -4.37
C GLY A 69 4.59 -20.67 -3.34
N ASP A 70 5.88 -21.01 -3.42
CA ASP A 70 6.87 -20.49 -2.45
C ASP A 70 7.17 -18.99 -2.65
N TYR A 71 6.73 -18.40 -3.76
CA TYR A 71 6.90 -16.98 -4.09
C TYR A 71 5.59 -16.19 -4.17
N ASP A 72 4.45 -16.88 -4.37
CA ASP A 72 3.07 -16.37 -4.39
C ASP A 72 2.72 -15.70 -3.06
N LEU A 73 2.79 -14.37 -3.07
CA LEU A 73 2.42 -13.50 -1.97
C LEU A 73 0.91 -13.65 -1.72
N LEU A 74 0.48 -13.59 -0.46
CA LEU A 74 -0.94 -13.66 -0.12
C LEU A 74 -1.40 -12.44 0.66
N GLU A 75 -0.67 -12.12 1.72
CA GLU A 75 -1.04 -11.03 2.61
C GLU A 75 0.23 -10.38 3.15
N CYS A 76 0.30 -9.06 3.03
CA CYS A 76 1.38 -8.26 3.58
C CYS A 76 0.84 -7.41 4.73
N TYR A 77 1.62 -7.28 5.80
CA TYR A 77 1.26 -6.57 7.01
C TYR A 77 2.37 -5.61 7.39
N VAL A 78 1.98 -4.43 7.90
CA VAL A 78 2.91 -3.42 8.39
C VAL A 78 2.37 -2.80 9.67
N THR A 79 3.24 -2.62 10.65
CA THR A 79 2.95 -1.83 11.86
C THR A 79 4.22 -1.19 12.39
N ASN A 80 4.12 -0.29 13.37
CA ASN A 80 5.28 0.29 14.02
C ASN A 80 5.01 0.64 15.49
N ASP A 81 6.05 0.61 16.31
CA ASP A 81 6.00 0.98 17.74
C ASP A 81 6.55 2.38 18.04
N GLY A 82 6.83 3.14 16.98
CA GLY A 82 7.47 4.46 17.03
C GLY A 82 9.00 4.43 17.04
N SER A 83 9.63 3.27 17.19
CA SER A 83 11.08 3.09 17.06
C SER A 83 11.43 2.18 15.88
N ASN A 84 10.68 1.10 15.70
CA ASN A 84 10.86 0.14 14.63
C ASN A 84 9.60 0.04 13.77
N LEU A 85 9.82 -0.15 12.48
CA LEU A 85 8.85 -0.63 11.50
C LEU A 85 8.92 -2.16 11.48
N TYR A 86 7.77 -2.80 11.50
CA TYR A 86 7.62 -4.25 11.49
C TYR A 86 6.86 -4.67 10.24
N PHE A 87 7.29 -5.79 9.66
CA PHE A 87 6.68 -6.37 8.47
C PHE A 87 6.39 -7.84 8.71
N MET A 88 5.28 -8.30 8.14
CA MET A 88 5.02 -9.71 7.92
C MET A 88 4.55 -9.93 6.50
N ILE A 89 5.14 -10.92 5.83
CA ILE A 89 4.71 -11.40 4.52
C ILE A 89 4.23 -12.83 4.70
N GLN A 90 2.99 -13.07 4.30
CA GLN A 90 2.44 -14.41 4.16
C GLN A 90 2.49 -14.82 2.69
N VAL A 91 3.01 -16.02 2.43
CA VAL A 91 3.04 -16.65 1.10
C VAL A 91 2.07 -17.82 1.04
N TYR A 92 1.75 -18.32 -0.15
CA TYR A 92 0.88 -19.48 -0.32
C TYR A 92 1.59 -20.79 0.08
N GLY A 93 2.84 -20.93 -0.32
CA GLY A 93 3.68 -22.09 -0.08
C GLY A 93 4.47 -22.01 1.22
N THR A 94 5.73 -22.39 1.17
CA THR A 94 6.66 -22.32 2.30
C THR A 94 7.66 -21.21 2.07
N VAL A 95 7.94 -20.42 3.11
CA VAL A 95 9.00 -19.44 3.09
C VAL A 95 10.33 -20.14 2.84
N ILE A 96 11.03 -19.67 1.82
CA ILE A 96 12.41 -20.07 1.56
C ILE A 96 13.39 -19.00 2.04
N SER A 97 14.64 -19.40 2.25
CA SER A 97 15.73 -18.47 2.55
C SER A 97 16.90 -18.71 1.62
N THR A 98 17.68 -17.65 1.37
CA THR A 98 18.89 -17.72 0.53
C THR A 98 20.13 -17.57 1.41
N VAL A 99 21.20 -18.30 1.07
CA VAL A 99 22.50 -18.13 1.70
C VAL A 99 23.08 -16.77 1.29
N TRP A 100 23.56 -15.99 2.26
CA TRP A 100 24.31 -14.78 1.97
C TRP A 100 25.74 -15.11 1.54
N ASP A 101 25.96 -15.24 0.23
CA ASP A 101 27.28 -15.47 -0.36
C ASP A 101 27.77 -14.25 -1.14
N MET A 102 28.73 -13.52 -0.58
CA MET A 102 29.33 -12.35 -1.23
C MET A 102 30.29 -12.70 -2.37
N GLU A 103 30.59 -13.97 -2.60
CA GLU A 103 31.44 -14.41 -3.71
C GLU A 103 30.67 -14.49 -5.03
N GLU A 104 29.33 -14.47 -5.00
CA GLU A 104 28.52 -14.40 -6.22
C GLU A 104 28.63 -13.00 -6.85
N GLU A 105 28.94 -12.93 -8.14
CA GLU A 105 29.20 -11.68 -8.88
C GLU A 105 28.05 -10.68 -8.79
N ASN A 106 26.82 -11.17 -8.63
CA ASN A 106 25.61 -10.36 -8.47
C ASN A 106 25.04 -10.39 -7.04
N GLY A 107 25.73 -11.04 -6.11
CA GLY A 107 25.23 -11.34 -4.78
C GLY A 107 24.03 -12.30 -4.78
N PRO A 108 23.63 -12.76 -3.60
CA PRO A 108 22.50 -13.65 -3.44
C PRO A 108 21.20 -12.88 -3.68
N SER A 109 20.32 -13.42 -4.53
CA SER A 109 18.99 -12.83 -4.74
C SER A 109 18.06 -13.21 -3.57
N PRO A 110 17.57 -12.23 -2.79
CA PRO A 110 16.62 -12.52 -1.72
C PRO A 110 15.29 -13.01 -2.31
N PRO A 111 14.63 -13.98 -1.66
CA PRO A 111 13.39 -14.54 -2.17
C PRO A 111 12.18 -13.59 -2.02
N TYR A 112 12.24 -12.64 -1.09
CA TYR A 112 11.23 -11.61 -0.90
C TYR A 112 11.90 -10.26 -0.74
N ALA A 113 11.24 -9.22 -1.24
CA ALA A 113 11.73 -7.85 -1.16
C ALA A 113 10.61 -6.86 -0.86
N VAL A 114 11.00 -5.71 -0.30
CA VAL A 114 10.12 -4.56 -0.12
C VAL A 114 10.84 -3.31 -0.60
N GLY A 115 10.24 -2.60 -1.56
CA GLY A 115 10.66 -1.27 -1.98
C GLY A 115 9.93 -0.21 -1.16
N LEU A 116 10.66 0.75 -0.60
CA LEU A 116 10.13 1.86 0.19
C LEU A 116 10.47 3.19 -0.49
N ASP A 117 9.46 4.01 -0.73
CA ASP A 117 9.57 5.41 -1.07
C ASP A 117 9.21 6.21 0.20
N THR A 118 10.21 6.89 0.76
CA THR A 118 10.14 7.49 2.10
C THR A 118 9.89 8.98 2.07
N ASP A 119 10.01 9.62 0.91
CA ASP A 119 9.67 11.01 0.70
C ASP A 119 8.38 11.21 -0.12
N GLN A 120 7.78 10.11 -0.60
CA GLN A 120 6.58 10.06 -1.44
C GLN A 120 6.71 10.92 -2.72
N ASP A 121 7.95 11.16 -3.17
CA ASP A 121 8.22 11.79 -4.46
C ASP A 121 8.59 10.69 -5.47
N PRO A 122 7.68 10.31 -6.39
CA PRO A 122 7.95 9.26 -7.37
C PRO A 122 9.07 9.62 -8.37
N ASN A 123 9.65 10.83 -8.28
CA ASN A 123 10.80 11.27 -9.07
C ASN A 123 12.15 11.10 -8.36
N THR A 124 12.17 10.78 -7.06
CA THR A 124 13.37 10.39 -6.32
C THR A 124 13.57 8.87 -6.43
N GLY A 125 14.64 8.34 -5.81
CA GLY A 125 14.92 6.89 -5.83
C GLY A 125 15.04 6.20 -7.20
N VAL A 126 14.70 4.90 -7.21
CA VAL A 126 14.70 4.01 -8.38
C VAL A 126 13.31 3.44 -8.61
N ARG A 127 12.87 3.37 -9.87
CA ARG A 127 11.53 2.92 -10.24
C ARG A 127 11.48 1.52 -10.85
N GLY A 128 12.59 0.79 -10.87
CA GLY A 128 12.70 -0.42 -11.72
C GLY A 128 12.66 -0.08 -13.22
N GLU A 129 12.86 -1.09 -14.06
CA GLU A 129 12.86 -0.94 -15.53
C GLU A 129 11.77 -1.77 -16.22
N ASN A 130 11.27 -2.84 -15.58
CA ASN A 130 10.25 -3.72 -16.13
C ASN A 130 9.64 -4.63 -15.04
N PRO A 131 8.45 -4.32 -14.51
CA PRO A 131 7.67 -3.10 -14.75
C PRO A 131 8.34 -1.86 -14.16
N GLN A 132 7.97 -0.69 -14.66
CA GLN A 132 8.32 0.57 -14.03
C GLN A 132 7.32 0.85 -12.91
N LEU A 133 7.80 0.80 -11.67
CA LEU A 133 7.06 1.12 -10.46
C LEU A 133 6.56 2.57 -10.48
N ASP A 134 5.43 2.79 -9.83
CA ASP A 134 4.84 4.11 -9.64
C ASP A 134 5.46 4.93 -8.50
N ILE A 135 6.38 4.33 -7.74
CA ILE A 135 7.07 4.95 -6.61
C ILE A 135 8.57 5.10 -6.88
N GLY A 136 9.18 6.09 -6.21
CA GLY A 136 10.62 6.34 -6.24
C GLY A 136 11.31 5.59 -5.11
N VAL A 137 11.67 4.31 -5.30
CA VAL A 137 12.24 3.49 -4.23
C VAL A 137 13.55 4.09 -3.71
N ASP A 138 13.50 4.61 -2.49
CA ASP A 138 14.61 5.15 -1.71
C ASP A 138 15.36 4.07 -0.94
N TYR A 139 14.65 3.04 -0.49
CA TYR A 139 15.22 1.92 0.24
C TYR A 139 14.68 0.59 -0.29
N LEU A 140 15.59 -0.37 -0.47
CA LEU A 140 15.26 -1.74 -0.83
C LEU A 140 15.64 -2.67 0.32
N MET A 141 14.67 -3.45 0.77
CA MET A 141 14.85 -4.48 1.79
C MET A 141 14.69 -5.86 1.14
N GLY A 142 15.54 -6.83 1.50
CA GLY A 142 15.44 -8.18 0.94
C GLY A 142 15.85 -9.28 1.92
N GLY A 143 15.08 -10.37 1.93
CA GLY A 143 15.33 -11.55 2.77
C GLY A 143 14.26 -12.64 2.65
N PRO A 144 14.22 -13.63 3.56
CA PRO A 144 15.20 -13.86 4.62
C PRO A 144 16.51 -14.44 4.06
N LEU A 145 17.63 -13.93 4.56
CA LEU A 145 18.99 -14.37 4.26
C LEU A 145 19.62 -15.00 5.49
N HIS A 146 20.51 -15.97 5.31
CA HIS A 146 21.30 -16.56 6.41
C HIS A 146 22.78 -16.70 6.03
N THR A 147 23.66 -16.69 7.01
CA THR A 147 25.09 -16.93 6.82
C THR A 147 25.42 -18.43 6.80
N ASN A 148 26.45 -18.81 6.06
CA ASN A 148 26.99 -20.18 6.04
C ASN A 148 27.80 -20.55 7.30
N ASP A 149 27.74 -19.73 8.36
CA ASP A 149 28.50 -19.93 9.59
C ASP A 149 27.86 -20.97 10.54
N GLY A 150 26.73 -21.54 10.14
CA GLY A 150 26.00 -22.56 10.91
C GLY A 150 25.23 -21.97 12.10
N LEU A 151 25.05 -20.65 12.15
CA LEU A 151 24.13 -20.01 13.07
C LEU A 151 22.76 -19.88 12.39
N ASP A 152 21.70 -20.31 13.07
CA ASP A 152 20.30 -20.15 12.61
C ASP A 152 19.82 -18.69 12.76
N ASN A 153 20.61 -17.74 12.27
CA ASN A 153 20.30 -16.32 12.29
C ASN A 153 19.84 -15.90 10.90
N TYR A 154 18.60 -15.44 10.81
CA TYR A 154 18.04 -14.88 9.59
C TYR A 154 17.99 -13.36 9.68
N PHE A 155 18.21 -12.71 8.54
CA PHE A 155 18.14 -11.26 8.44
C PHE A 155 17.52 -10.80 7.12
N PHE A 156 17.05 -9.57 7.12
CA PHE A 156 16.85 -8.79 5.90
C PHE A 156 18.02 -7.83 5.74
N VAL A 157 18.55 -7.75 4.51
CA VAL A 157 19.52 -6.72 4.14
C VAL A 157 18.77 -5.48 3.68
N VAL A 158 19.28 -4.30 4.03
CA VAL A 158 18.71 -3.01 3.61
C VAL A 158 19.75 -2.19 2.88
N PHE A 159 19.36 -1.69 1.72
CA PHE A 159 20.11 -0.75 0.92
C PHE A 159 19.34 0.55 0.77
N LYS A 160 20.04 1.67 0.86
CA LYS A 160 19.57 2.93 0.30
C LYS A 160 19.83 2.90 -1.20
N VAL A 161 18.83 3.25 -1.99
CA VAL A 161 18.87 3.22 -3.44
C VAL A 161 18.77 4.65 -3.97
N SER A 162 19.60 4.98 -4.96
CA SER A 162 19.60 6.28 -5.63
C SER A 162 20.01 6.12 -7.09
N LYS A 163 19.96 7.19 -7.88
CA LYS A 163 20.47 7.20 -9.26
C LYS A 163 21.76 8.00 -9.38
N VAL A 164 22.76 7.42 -10.04
CA VAL A 164 24.00 8.12 -10.42
C VAL A 164 24.21 7.92 -11.92
N ASN A 165 24.13 9.01 -12.69
CA ASN A 165 24.19 8.99 -14.16
C ASN A 165 23.12 8.11 -14.83
N GLY A 166 21.94 8.02 -14.22
CA GLY A 166 20.82 7.20 -14.72
C GLY A 166 20.82 5.76 -14.17
N GLU A 167 21.94 5.28 -13.64
CA GLU A 167 22.09 3.92 -13.13
C GLU A 167 21.74 3.83 -11.64
N PRO A 168 21.15 2.72 -11.18
CA PRO A 168 20.89 2.50 -9.76
C PRO A 168 22.22 2.35 -8.99
N LYS A 169 22.30 3.06 -7.86
CA LYS A 169 23.38 2.96 -6.88
C LYS A 169 22.81 2.47 -5.55
N PHE A 170 23.35 1.38 -5.05
CA PHE A 170 23.00 0.78 -3.78
C PHE A 170 24.04 1.12 -2.72
N GLU A 171 23.60 1.66 -1.58
CA GLU A 171 24.43 1.96 -0.42
C GLU A 171 23.95 1.09 0.75
N PHE A 172 24.84 0.23 1.26
CA PHE A 172 24.50 -0.66 2.37
C PHE A 172 24.14 0.13 3.63
N VAL A 173 22.97 -0.17 4.21
CA VAL A 173 22.47 0.44 5.46
C VAL A 173 22.72 -0.51 6.63
N GLY A 174 22.35 -1.78 6.50
CA GLY A 174 22.51 -2.74 7.59
C GLY A 174 21.83 -4.08 7.35
N PHE A 175 22.01 -4.98 8.32
CA PHE A 175 21.24 -6.21 8.47
C PHE A 175 20.29 -6.04 9.64
N PHE A 176 19.04 -6.44 9.46
CA PHE A 176 18.04 -6.39 10.54
C PHE A 176 17.41 -7.76 10.78
N PRO A 177 16.97 -8.03 12.03
CA PRO A 177 16.46 -9.35 12.40
C PRO A 177 15.27 -9.76 11.55
N SER A 178 15.28 -11.02 11.13
CA SER A 178 14.11 -11.69 10.56
C SER A 178 13.95 -13.09 11.14
N ALA A 179 12.74 -13.61 11.02
CA ALA A 179 12.39 -14.97 11.38
C ALA A 179 11.27 -15.45 10.46
N PHE A 180 11.12 -16.76 10.31
CA PHE A 180 10.03 -17.32 9.52
C PHE A 180 9.59 -18.68 10.06
N SER A 181 8.34 -19.02 9.79
CA SER A 181 7.76 -20.32 10.09
C SER A 181 6.71 -20.67 9.05
N ASN A 182 6.84 -21.83 8.41
CA ASN A 182 5.92 -22.30 7.37
C ASN A 182 5.76 -21.23 6.27
N SER A 183 4.58 -20.63 6.15
CA SER A 183 4.19 -19.69 5.12
C SER A 183 4.35 -18.22 5.52
N VAL A 184 5.03 -17.93 6.63
CA VAL A 184 5.12 -16.57 7.21
C VAL A 184 6.57 -16.19 7.42
N VAL A 185 6.96 -15.01 6.94
CA VAL A 185 8.21 -14.34 7.28
C VAL A 185 7.93 -12.99 7.94
N GLU A 186 8.69 -12.70 8.98
CA GLU A 186 8.63 -11.45 9.74
C GLU A 186 10.00 -10.81 9.78
N PHE A 187 10.04 -9.49 9.74
CA PHE A 187 11.28 -8.74 9.94
C PHE A 187 10.99 -7.35 10.49
N SER A 188 12.04 -6.70 10.97
CA SER A 188 11.96 -5.33 11.51
C SER A 188 13.01 -4.43 10.91
N CYS A 189 12.76 -3.13 10.86
CA CYS A 189 13.73 -2.11 10.50
C CYS A 189 13.58 -0.90 11.42
N PRO A 190 14.66 -0.40 12.05
CA PRO A 190 14.59 0.85 12.80
C PRO A 190 14.15 2.00 11.89
N LEU A 191 13.16 2.79 12.31
CA LEU A 191 12.70 3.95 11.53
C LEU A 191 13.84 4.93 11.27
N SER A 192 14.80 5.05 12.20
CA SER A 192 15.98 5.87 12.05
C SER A 192 16.93 5.42 10.94
N ALA A 193 16.89 4.14 10.56
CA ALA A 193 17.70 3.60 9.47
C ALA A 193 17.18 4.03 8.09
N ILE A 194 15.89 4.38 7.99
CA ILE A 194 15.22 4.84 6.77
C ILE A 194 14.83 6.32 6.82
N GLY A 195 15.42 7.10 7.72
CA GLY A 195 15.27 8.56 7.76
C GLY A 195 14.12 9.09 8.64
N ASN A 196 13.42 8.23 9.38
CA ASN A 196 12.21 8.56 10.16
C ASN A 196 11.11 9.25 9.32
N PRO A 197 10.60 8.59 8.27
CA PRO A 197 9.53 9.14 7.45
C PRO A 197 8.21 9.26 8.24
N ASP A 198 7.36 10.21 7.86
CA ASP A 198 6.01 10.37 8.39
C ASP A 198 5.00 9.45 7.68
N ALA A 199 5.24 9.14 6.41
CA ALA A 199 4.49 8.19 5.60
C ALA A 199 5.44 7.49 4.61
N ILE A 200 5.06 6.29 4.16
CA ILE A 200 5.89 5.46 3.27
C ILE A 200 5.00 4.86 2.19
N ASP A 201 5.36 5.02 0.93
CA ASP A 201 4.78 4.27 -0.16
C ASP A 201 5.57 2.98 -0.39
N MET A 202 4.88 1.85 -0.49
CA MET A 202 5.48 0.52 -0.45
C MET A 202 5.02 -0.36 -1.61
N VAL A 203 5.94 -1.20 -2.08
CA VAL A 203 5.66 -2.35 -2.93
C VAL A 203 6.35 -3.58 -2.36
N PHE A 204 5.65 -4.70 -2.34
CA PHE A 204 6.18 -6.01 -1.95
C PHE A 204 6.44 -6.84 -3.21
N ALA A 205 7.44 -7.72 -3.16
CA ALA A 205 7.77 -8.57 -4.29
C ALA A 205 8.27 -9.96 -3.87
N GLY A 206 7.84 -10.97 -4.62
CA GLY A 206 8.42 -12.31 -4.67
C GLY A 206 9.60 -12.40 -5.65
N LYS A 207 10.44 -13.43 -5.49
CA LYS A 207 11.73 -13.63 -6.18
C LYS A 207 11.63 -13.55 -7.71
N PRO A 208 12.71 -13.13 -8.42
CA PRO A 208 13.78 -12.24 -8.00
C PRO A 208 13.54 -10.91 -8.70
N LEU A 209 12.99 -9.93 -7.98
CA LEU A 209 12.65 -8.61 -8.51
C LEU A 209 11.32 -8.57 -9.28
N GLY A 210 10.29 -9.25 -8.74
CA GLY A 210 8.92 -8.98 -9.15
C GLY A 210 8.46 -9.78 -10.35
N THR A 211 8.54 -11.10 -10.22
CA THR A 211 7.62 -11.95 -10.98
C THR A 211 6.23 -11.94 -10.36
N ASP A 212 6.19 -11.75 -9.04
CA ASP A 212 5.02 -11.48 -8.24
C ASP A 212 5.18 -10.17 -7.46
N PHE A 213 4.19 -9.29 -7.57
CA PHE A 213 4.19 -7.98 -6.96
C PHE A 213 2.89 -7.76 -6.20
N ALA A 214 3.02 -7.16 -5.03
CA ALA A 214 1.88 -6.85 -4.19
C ALA A 214 1.97 -5.35 -3.78
N PRO A 215 1.14 -4.45 -4.33
CA PRO A 215 0.06 -4.73 -5.28
C PRO A 215 0.55 -5.19 -6.65
N ASP A 216 -0.29 -5.98 -7.33
CA ASP A 216 -0.16 -6.33 -8.73
C ASP A 216 0.18 -5.10 -9.57
N GLN A 217 1.28 -5.18 -10.34
CA GLN A 217 1.66 -4.10 -11.24
C GLN A 217 0.75 -4.18 -12.48
N THR A 218 -0.19 -3.26 -12.55
CA THR A 218 -1.05 -3.06 -13.70
C THR A 218 -0.38 -2.00 -14.60
N ASP A 219 -0.66 -1.94 -15.91
CA ASP A 219 -0.20 -0.79 -16.72
C ASP A 219 -0.89 0.55 -16.31
N GLY A 220 -1.42 0.62 -15.08
CA GLY A 220 -2.22 1.69 -14.50
C GLY A 220 -1.40 2.67 -13.65
N ALA A 221 -2.11 3.44 -12.83
CA ALA A 221 -1.52 4.37 -11.87
C ALA A 221 -1.95 3.94 -10.46
N ASN A 222 -0.99 3.96 -9.52
CA ASN A 222 -1.07 3.62 -8.10
C ASN A 222 -0.89 2.13 -7.75
N ASP A 223 0.10 1.46 -8.33
CA ASP A 223 0.47 0.09 -7.94
C ASP A 223 1.42 0.06 -6.71
N TYR A 224 1.00 0.75 -5.66
CA TYR A 224 1.68 0.77 -4.36
C TYR A 224 0.65 0.93 -3.23
N VAL A 225 1.10 0.77 -2.00
CA VAL A 225 0.29 1.04 -0.80
C VAL A 225 0.98 2.05 0.11
N THR A 226 0.22 3.00 0.63
CA THR A 226 0.73 4.00 1.58
C THR A 226 0.51 3.56 3.02
N TYR A 227 1.57 3.62 3.82
CA TYR A 227 1.56 3.42 5.26
C TYR A 227 1.86 4.72 6.01
N GLU A 228 0.95 5.14 6.89
CA GLU A 228 1.15 6.29 7.78
C GLU A 228 1.94 5.86 9.03
N VAL A 229 3.10 6.45 9.26
CA VAL A 229 3.98 6.07 10.36
C VAL A 229 3.49 6.68 11.67
N TYR A 230 3.32 5.82 12.68
CA TYR A 230 3.04 6.30 14.03
C TYR A 230 4.27 6.94 14.66
N VAL A 231 4.15 8.22 15.02
CA VAL A 231 5.16 8.91 15.82
C VAL A 231 4.62 9.10 17.25
N PRO A 232 5.26 8.51 18.27
CA PRO A 232 4.86 8.71 19.66
C PRO A 232 4.89 10.20 20.00
N ALA A 233 3.87 10.68 20.72
CA ALA A 233 3.94 12.05 21.24
C ALA A 233 5.17 12.23 22.15
N PRO A 234 5.83 13.40 22.07
CA PRO A 234 6.79 13.78 23.09
C PRO A 234 6.17 13.72 24.49
N PRO A 235 6.94 13.36 25.53
CA PRO A 235 6.46 13.33 26.91
C PRO A 235 5.77 14.65 27.29
N GLY A 236 4.53 14.58 27.77
CA GLY A 236 3.76 15.76 28.22
C GLY A 236 2.95 16.47 27.12
N ARG A 237 3.06 16.06 25.85
CA ARG A 237 2.08 16.42 24.83
C ARG A 237 1.03 15.30 24.77
N PRO A 238 -0.28 15.60 24.75
CA PRO A 238 -1.26 14.57 24.42
C PRO A 238 -0.86 13.95 23.06
N PRO A 239 -1.03 12.62 22.89
CA PRO A 239 -0.77 11.98 21.60
C PRO A 239 -1.43 12.81 20.49
N PRO A 240 -0.71 13.14 19.39
CA PRO A 240 -1.40 13.64 18.21
C PRO A 240 -2.53 12.64 17.92
N TYR A 241 -3.71 13.14 17.57
CA TYR A 241 -4.80 12.26 17.16
C TYR A 241 -4.24 11.36 16.05
N VAL A 242 -3.98 10.10 16.38
CA VAL A 242 -3.63 9.07 15.40
C VAL A 242 -4.92 8.74 14.68
N GLY A 243 -5.20 9.57 13.69
CA GLY A 243 -6.27 9.38 12.76
C GLY A 243 -5.69 9.61 11.38
N GLY A 244 -5.60 8.53 10.60
CA GLY A 244 -6.30 8.61 9.32
C GLY A 244 -7.72 9.12 9.62
N GLU A 245 -8.27 10.01 8.80
CA GLU A 245 -9.62 10.52 9.02
C GLU A 245 -10.52 9.33 9.38
N LEU A 246 -11.02 9.30 10.61
CA LEU A 246 -12.12 8.43 10.96
C LEU A 246 -13.31 8.97 10.17
N TYR A 247 -13.43 8.57 8.91
CA TYR A 247 -14.69 8.61 8.22
C TYR A 247 -15.65 7.90 9.15
N SER A 248 -16.65 8.64 9.60
CA SER A 248 -17.68 8.08 10.43
C SER A 248 -18.14 6.76 9.78
N THR A 249 -18.08 5.67 10.53
CA THR A 249 -18.74 4.42 10.14
C THR A 249 -20.25 4.61 9.97
N ASP A 250 -20.77 5.77 10.40
CA ASP A 250 -22.03 6.28 9.93
C ASP A 250 -21.93 6.62 8.44
N LYS A 251 -22.19 5.60 7.62
CA LYS A 251 -22.33 5.69 6.17
C LYS A 251 -23.26 6.85 5.77
N LEU A 252 -24.23 7.24 6.63
CA LEU A 252 -25.08 8.40 6.39
C LEU A 252 -24.33 9.73 6.45
N ALA A 253 -23.32 9.90 7.32
CA ALA A 253 -22.55 11.14 7.42
C ALA A 253 -21.68 11.36 6.17
N VAL A 254 -21.06 10.28 5.66
CA VAL A 254 -20.34 10.30 4.38
C VAL A 254 -21.29 10.58 3.23
N LEU A 255 -22.50 10.01 3.26
CA LEU A 255 -23.52 10.22 2.23
C LEU A 255 -24.28 11.55 2.35
N ALA A 256 -24.23 12.23 3.50
CA ALA A 256 -25.04 13.41 3.81
C ALA A 256 -24.92 14.56 2.78
N PRO A 257 -23.72 15.01 2.38
CA PRO A 257 -23.60 16.06 1.37
C PRO A 257 -24.18 15.62 0.02
N TYR A 258 -24.10 14.33 -0.31
CA TYR A 258 -24.64 13.78 -1.56
C TYR A 258 -26.17 13.62 -1.52
N ILE A 259 -26.75 13.18 -0.40
CA ILE A 259 -28.19 13.13 -0.20
C ILE A 259 -28.78 14.55 -0.26
N ALA A 260 -28.10 15.53 0.33
CA ALA A 260 -28.49 16.94 0.23
C ALA A 260 -28.45 17.43 -1.24
N LEU A 261 -27.42 17.07 -2.00
CA LEU A 261 -27.30 17.39 -3.43
C LEU A 261 -28.43 16.76 -4.26
N ILE A 262 -28.73 15.47 -4.05
CA ILE A 262 -29.83 14.76 -4.72
C ILE A 262 -31.18 15.41 -4.38
N GLY A 263 -31.39 15.79 -3.11
CA GLY A 263 -32.57 16.52 -2.65
C GLY A 263 -32.72 17.90 -3.31
N LEU A 264 -31.62 18.65 -3.42
CA LEU A 264 -31.57 19.95 -4.12
C LEU A 264 -31.88 19.79 -5.62
N ALA A 265 -31.27 18.82 -6.29
CA ALA A 265 -31.51 18.55 -7.70
C ALA A 265 -32.99 18.18 -7.95
N SER A 266 -33.58 17.38 -7.07
CA SER A 266 -34.98 16.95 -7.14
C SER A 266 -35.95 18.13 -6.94
N THR A 267 -35.66 19.03 -5.99
CA THR A 267 -36.48 20.22 -5.74
C THR A 267 -36.41 21.22 -6.90
N VAL A 268 -35.23 21.45 -7.48
CA VAL A 268 -35.06 22.29 -8.68
C VAL A 268 -35.82 21.70 -9.88
N ALA A 269 -35.72 20.40 -10.11
CA ALA A 269 -36.45 19.72 -11.19
C ALA A 269 -37.98 19.86 -11.02
N MET A 270 -38.49 19.71 -9.80
CA MET A 270 -39.92 19.91 -9.50
C MET A 270 -40.36 21.37 -9.69
N ALA A 271 -39.55 22.34 -9.27
CA ALA A 271 -39.84 23.76 -9.48
C ALA A 271 -39.93 24.13 -10.97
N ILE A 272 -38.99 23.62 -11.79
CA ILE A 272 -39.00 23.80 -13.24
C ILE A 272 -40.25 23.15 -13.86
N LYS A 273 -40.63 21.95 -13.42
CA LYS A 273 -41.84 21.25 -13.91
C LYS A 273 -43.12 22.01 -13.56
N LYS A 274 -43.22 22.57 -12.35
CA LYS A 274 -44.38 23.36 -11.91
C LYS A 274 -44.54 24.64 -12.72
N ARG A 275 -43.44 25.34 -13.03
CA ARG A 275 -43.47 26.61 -13.80
C ARG A 275 -43.81 26.41 -15.28
N ARG A 276 -43.75 25.17 -15.79
CA ARG A 276 -44.08 24.81 -17.18
C ARG A 276 -45.53 24.34 -17.37
N ARG A 277 -46.29 24.12 -16.29
CA ARG A 277 -47.73 23.88 -16.30
C ARG A 277 -48.46 25.20 -16.13
#